data_AF-A0A7V5N1N1-F1
#
_entry.id   AF-A0A7V5N1N1-F1
#
_cell.length_a   1.000
_cell.length_b   1.000
_cell.length_c   1.000
_cell.angle_alpha   90.00
_cell.angle_beta   90.00
_cell.angle_gamma   90.00
#
_symmetry.space_group_name_H-M   'P 1'
#
loop_
_entity.id
_entity.type
_entity.pdbx_description
1 polymer ?
#
loop_
_entity_poly.entity_id
_entity_poly.type
_entity_poly.pdbx_seq_one_letter_code
_entity_poly.pdbx_strand_id
1 'polypeptide(L)'
;MARSFKDVPTKDLLPEDQTYRSSLERDPTPLVSSLRRMGVLIPLRLQEAGEGFRIVSGFLRAEAAMELGQDTVPAEVLGTEEPRETLLAALHENNLTRGFTWPERTWVLERV
;
A
#
# COMPACT_ATOMS: atom_id res chain seq x y z
N MET A 1 -4.54 7.73 18.43
CA MET A 1 -4.62 7.51 16.97
C MET A 1 -4.38 8.83 16.24
N ALA A 2 -3.12 9.23 16.08
CA ALA A 2 -2.77 10.36 15.21
C ALA A 2 -2.48 9.78 13.82
N ARG A 3 -3.14 10.30 12.79
CA ARG A 3 -2.90 9.99 11.38
C ARG A 3 -2.42 11.27 10.71
N SER A 4 -1.40 11.17 9.87
CA SER A 4 -0.87 12.34 9.16
C SER A 4 -0.81 12.06 7.66
N PHE A 5 -1.24 13.04 6.87
CA PHE A 5 -1.10 13.01 5.42
C PHE A 5 0.12 13.82 5.03
N LYS A 6 1.04 13.20 4.29
CA LYS A 6 2.25 13.85 3.78
C LYS A 6 2.73 13.16 2.50
N ASP A 7 3.47 13.91 1.69
CA ASP A 7 4.23 13.31 0.60
C ASP A 7 5.49 12.66 1.19
N VAL A 8 5.69 11.38 0.87
CA VAL A 8 6.83 10.58 1.35
C VAL A 8 7.76 10.31 0.18
N PRO A 9 9.09 10.52 0.34
CA PRO A 9 10.06 10.14 -0.68
C PRO A 9 9.98 8.65 -0.99
N THR A 10 9.93 8.28 -2.27
CA THR A 10 9.84 6.87 -2.67
C THR A 10 11.04 6.04 -2.22
N LYS A 11 12.20 6.67 -2.07
CA LYS A 11 13.43 6.07 -1.51
C LYS A 11 13.33 5.65 -0.05
N ASP A 12 12.38 6.24 0.71
CA ASP A 12 12.20 5.95 2.14
C ASP A 12 11.17 4.81 2.35
N LEU A 13 10.55 4.31 1.27
CA LEU A 13 9.68 3.13 1.32
C LEU A 13 10.52 1.86 1.45
N LEU A 14 9.99 0.88 2.19
CA LEU A 14 10.57 -0.45 2.33
C LEU A 14 9.74 -1.46 1.51
N PRO A 15 9.91 -1.51 0.17
CA PRO A 15 9.10 -2.36 -0.70
C PRO A 15 9.32 -3.86 -0.47
N GLU A 16 10.47 -4.26 0.06
CA GLU A 16 10.79 -5.63 0.45
C GLU A 16 9.97 -6.14 1.63
N ASP A 17 9.39 -5.24 2.43
CA ASP A 17 8.55 -5.60 3.57
C ASP A 17 7.13 -5.93 3.11
N GLN A 18 6.87 -7.23 2.92
CA GLN A 18 5.60 -7.74 2.41
C GLN A 18 4.58 -8.08 3.52
N THR A 19 4.82 -7.65 4.76
CA THR A 19 4.05 -8.05 5.95
C THR A 19 2.53 -7.92 5.78
N TYR A 20 2.06 -6.84 5.17
CA TYR A 20 0.64 -6.56 4.97
C TYR A 20 0.15 -6.77 3.54
N ARG A 21 1.00 -7.30 2.64
CA ARG A 21 0.61 -7.52 1.24
C ARG A 21 -0.40 -8.65 1.14
N SER A 22 -1.59 -8.31 0.68
CA SER A 22 -2.66 -9.26 0.35
C SER A 22 -2.92 -9.38 -1.16
N SER A 23 -2.23 -8.57 -1.98
CA SER A 23 -2.30 -8.68 -3.44
C SER A 23 -1.38 -9.77 -3.97
N LEU A 24 -1.94 -10.68 -4.76
CA LEU A 24 -1.17 -11.66 -5.54
C LEU A 24 -0.73 -11.06 -6.88
N GLU A 25 -0.02 -11.85 -7.70
CA GLU A 25 0.43 -11.42 -9.03
C GLU A 25 -0.72 -10.87 -9.88
N ARG A 26 -0.49 -9.71 -10.48
CA ARG A 26 -1.46 -9.00 -11.32
C ARG A 26 -0.74 -8.21 -12.38
N ASP A 27 -1.38 -8.04 -13.54
CA ASP A 27 -0.88 -7.16 -14.60
C ASP A 27 -0.79 -5.70 -14.11
N PRO A 28 0.42 -5.11 -14.06
CA PRO A 28 0.62 -3.73 -13.59
C PRO A 28 0.25 -2.69 -14.66
N THR A 29 0.15 -3.09 -15.94
CA THR A 29 0.01 -2.18 -17.09
C THR A 29 -1.13 -1.16 -16.95
N PRO A 30 -2.35 -1.55 -16.52
CA PRO A 30 -3.44 -0.61 -16.37
C PRO A 30 -3.18 0.43 -15.27
N LEU A 31 -2.54 0.02 -14.17
CA LEU A 31 -2.26 0.89 -13.04
C LEU A 31 -1.15 1.88 -13.36
N VAL A 32 -0.04 1.43 -13.94
CA VAL A 32 1.06 2.29 -14.41
C VAL A 32 0.54 3.33 -15.40
N SER A 33 -0.31 2.90 -16.35
CA SER A 33 -0.94 3.81 -17.32
C SER A 33 -1.85 4.85 -16.66
N SER A 34 -2.56 4.48 -15.59
CA SER A 34 -3.39 5.39 -14.81
C SER A 34 -2.54 6.40 -14.04
N LEU A 35 -1.52 5.93 -13.33
CA LEU A 35 -0.62 6.77 -12.53
C LEU A 35 0.16 7.76 -13.41
N ARG A 36 0.56 7.37 -14.62
CA ARG A 36 1.19 8.29 -15.57
C ARG A 36 0.28 9.46 -15.96
N ARG A 37 -1.05 9.24 -16.04
CA ARG A 37 -2.01 10.28 -16.44
C ARG A 37 -2.51 11.13 -15.28
N MET A 38 -2.74 10.51 -14.13
CA MET A 38 -3.49 11.11 -13.01
C MET A 38 -2.67 11.23 -11.71
N GLY A 39 -1.48 10.63 -11.67
CA GLY A 39 -0.74 10.43 -10.42
C GLY A 39 -1.40 9.41 -9.49
N VAL A 40 -0.94 9.38 -8.24
CA VAL A 40 -1.48 8.53 -7.18
C VAL A 40 -2.70 9.23 -6.55
N LEU A 41 -3.91 8.86 -6.96
CA LEU A 41 -5.15 9.50 -6.49
C LEU A 41 -5.54 9.09 -5.06
N ILE A 42 -5.35 7.81 -4.74
CA ILE A 42 -5.60 7.28 -3.40
C ILE A 42 -4.23 7.19 -2.71
N PRO A 43 -4.00 7.87 -1.58
CA PRO A 43 -2.73 7.80 -0.86
C PRO A 43 -2.35 6.38 -0.48
N LEU A 44 -1.04 6.11 -0.39
CA LEU A 44 -0.53 4.90 0.25
C LEU A 44 -0.84 4.94 1.75
N ARG A 45 -1.01 3.77 2.37
CA ARG A 45 -0.99 3.69 3.84
C ARG A 45 0.34 3.14 4.28
N LEU A 46 1.02 3.89 5.15
CA LEU A 46 2.36 3.58 5.60
C LEU A 46 2.40 3.50 7.11
N GLN A 47 3.36 2.73 7.61
CA GLN A 47 3.70 2.68 9.03
C GLN A 47 5.22 2.90 9.17
N GLU A 48 5.62 3.69 10.16
CA GLU A 48 7.03 3.90 10.46
C GLU A 48 7.69 2.57 10.85
N ALA A 49 8.85 2.27 10.25
CA ALA A 49 9.59 1.03 10.47
C ALA A 49 11.09 1.30 10.34
N GLY A 50 11.80 1.33 11.46
CA GLY A 50 13.23 1.68 11.48
C GLY A 50 13.46 3.09 10.94
N GLU A 51 14.32 3.21 9.93
CA GLU A 51 14.62 4.49 9.25
C GLU A 51 13.69 4.80 8.06
N GLY A 52 12.72 3.93 7.76
CA GLY A 52 11.85 4.07 6.60
C GLY A 52 10.37 3.83 6.90
N PHE A 53 9.62 3.59 5.83
CA PHE A 53 8.18 3.36 5.87
C PHE A 53 7.84 2.01 5.27
N ARG A 54 7.28 1.11 6.10
CA ARG A 54 6.69 -0.12 5.57
C ARG A 54 5.33 0.17 4.96
N ILE A 55 5.02 -0.53 3.88
CA ILE A 55 3.75 -0.38 3.19
C ILE A 55 2.69 -1.20 3.93
N VAL A 56 1.62 -0.54 4.36
CA VAL A 56 0.44 -1.19 4.94
C VAL A 56 -0.57 -1.49 3.84
N SER A 57 -0.83 -0.52 2.97
CA SER A 57 -1.68 -0.73 1.79
C SER A 57 -1.25 0.15 0.62
N GLY A 58 -1.60 -0.28 -0.59
CA GLY A 58 -1.17 0.37 -1.84
C GLY A 58 0.12 -0.17 -2.45
N PHE A 59 0.52 -1.41 -2.17
CA PHE A 59 1.71 -2.07 -2.75
C PHE A 59 1.86 -1.86 -4.26
N LEU A 60 0.84 -2.20 -5.05
CA LEU A 60 0.91 -2.04 -6.51
C LEU A 60 1.05 -0.57 -6.95
N ARG A 61 0.51 0.39 -6.16
CA ARG A 61 0.67 1.82 -6.43
C ARG A 61 2.09 2.28 -6.11
N ALA A 62 2.67 1.78 -5.02
CA ALA A 62 4.06 2.05 -4.68
C ALA A 62 5.00 1.50 -5.76
N GLU A 63 4.82 0.24 -6.16
CA GLU A 63 5.57 -0.41 -7.25
C GLU A 63 5.49 0.41 -8.55
N ALA A 64 4.27 0.77 -8.98
CA ALA A 64 4.07 1.56 -10.18
C ALA A 64 4.62 3.00 -10.07
N ALA A 65 4.55 3.64 -8.90
CA ALA A 65 5.14 4.97 -8.69
C ALA A 65 6.67 4.93 -8.76
N MET A 66 7.30 3.91 -8.17
CA MET A 66 8.73 3.67 -8.26
C MET A 66 9.16 3.34 -9.70
N GLU A 67 8.41 2.51 -10.42
CA GLU A 67 8.66 2.21 -11.84
C GLU A 67 8.60 3.47 -12.73
N LEU A 68 7.70 4.39 -12.42
CA LEU A 68 7.57 5.67 -13.12
C LEU A 68 8.63 6.71 -12.68
N GLY A 69 9.50 6.38 -11.73
CA GLY A 69 10.53 7.29 -11.22
C GLY A 69 9.96 8.50 -10.48
N GLN A 70 8.84 8.34 -9.78
CA GLN A 70 8.30 9.42 -8.94
C GLN A 70 9.19 9.63 -7.72
N ASP A 71 9.58 10.88 -7.45
CA ASP A 71 10.41 11.22 -6.28
C ASP A 71 9.65 11.06 -4.96
N THR A 72 8.35 11.36 -4.98
CA THR A 72 7.47 11.31 -3.81
C THR A 72 6.13 10.67 -4.14
N VAL A 73 5.48 10.13 -3.11
CA VAL A 73 4.13 9.58 -3.17
C VAL A 73 3.26 10.13 -2.03
N PRO A 74 1.99 10.44 -2.28
CA PRO A 74 1.09 10.85 -1.23
C PRO A 74 0.80 9.67 -0.30
N ALA A 75 0.94 9.89 1.00
CA ALA A 75 0.77 8.84 2.00
C ALA A 75 -0.01 9.31 3.24
N GLU A 76 -0.82 8.40 3.77
CA GLU A 76 -1.39 8.41 5.11
C GLU A 76 -0.46 7.60 6.02
N VAL A 77 0.28 8.27 6.91
CA VAL A 77 1.10 7.58 7.91
C VAL A 77 0.24 7.26 9.12
N LEU A 78 0.09 5.96 9.37
CA LEU A 78 -0.65 5.39 10.48
C LEU A 78 0.21 5.49 11.74
N GLY A 79 -0.44 5.81 12.86
CA GLY A 79 0.22 5.78 14.17
C GLY A 79 0.57 4.35 14.63
N THR A 80 1.10 4.23 15.84
CA THR A 80 1.33 2.94 16.51
C THR A 80 0.00 2.26 16.83
N GLU A 81 -0.57 1.57 15.84
CA GLU A 81 -1.71 0.67 15.98
C GLU A 81 -1.20 -0.75 16.24
N GLU A 82 -2.02 -1.57 16.91
CA GLU A 82 -1.74 -2.99 17.09
C GLU A 82 -1.64 -3.68 15.71
N PRO A 83 -0.69 -4.62 15.48
CA PRO A 83 -0.47 -5.24 14.17
C PRO A 83 -1.74 -5.79 13.52
N ARG A 84 -2.66 -6.33 14.33
CA ARG A 84 -3.96 -6.84 13.87
C ARG A 84 -4.87 -5.74 13.32
N GLU A 85 -4.91 -4.58 13.97
CA GLU A 85 -5.73 -3.44 13.52
C GLU A 85 -5.19 -2.88 12.20
N THR A 86 -3.86 -2.78 12.10
CA THR A 86 -3.17 -2.37 10.87
C THR A 86 -3.46 -3.32 9.71
N LEU A 87 -3.41 -4.64 9.95
CA LEU A 87 -3.79 -5.64 8.95
C LEU A 87 -5.25 -5.48 8.52
N LEU A 88 -6.18 -5.36 9.46
CA LEU A 88 -7.61 -5.18 9.14
C LEU A 88 -7.85 -3.89 8.34
N ALA A 89 -7.16 -2.80 8.67
CA ALA A 89 -7.24 -1.54 7.93
C ALA A 89 -6.75 -1.70 6.47
N ALA A 90 -5.67 -2.46 6.25
CA ALA A 90 -5.18 -2.79 4.91
C ALA A 90 -6.20 -3.64 4.12
N LEU A 91 -6.78 -4.65 4.77
CA LEU A 91 -7.76 -5.54 4.14
C LEU A 91 -9.05 -4.80 3.75
N HIS A 92 -9.55 -3.93 4.63
CA HIS A 92 -10.74 -3.12 4.34
C HIS A 92 -10.52 -2.15 3.18
N GLU A 93 -9.34 -1.55 3.07
CA GLU A 93 -9.01 -0.64 1.95
C GLU A 93 -9.02 -1.36 0.61
N ASN A 94 -8.39 -2.55 0.54
CA ASN A 94 -8.43 -3.38 -0.66
C ASN A 94 -9.86 -3.79 -1.03
N ASN A 95 -10.68 -4.15 -0.04
CA ASN A 95 -12.07 -4.54 -0.28
C ASN A 95 -12.91 -3.39 -0.87
N LEU A 96 -12.69 -2.16 -0.39
CA LEU A 96 -13.45 -0.98 -0.83
C LEU A 96 -12.98 -0.43 -2.18
N THR A 97 -11.70 -0.54 -2.52
CA THR A 97 -11.14 0.06 -3.75
C THR A 97 -11.24 -0.85 -4.96
N ARG A 98 -10.84 -2.12 -4.81
CA ARG A 98 -10.74 -3.08 -5.93
C ARG A 98 -11.41 -4.42 -5.67
N GLY A 99 -11.69 -4.76 -4.42
CA GLY A 99 -12.08 -6.09 -4.00
C GLY A 99 -10.95 -7.13 -4.08
N PHE A 100 -11.21 -8.29 -3.50
CA PHE A 100 -10.31 -9.45 -3.56
C PHE A 100 -10.77 -10.45 -4.62
N THR A 101 -9.80 -10.98 -5.38
CA THR A 101 -9.99 -12.19 -6.20
C THR A 101 -10.20 -13.41 -5.31
N TRP A 102 -10.71 -14.52 -5.87
CA TRP A 102 -10.92 -15.74 -5.09
C TRP A 102 -9.65 -16.27 -4.41
N PRO A 103 -8.49 -16.37 -5.09
CA PRO A 103 -7.27 -16.79 -4.43
C PRO A 103 -6.81 -15.85 -3.31
N GLU A 104 -6.95 -14.53 -3.50
CA GLU A 104 -6.62 -13.55 -2.45
C GLU A 104 -7.55 -13.67 -1.24
N ARG A 105 -8.84 -13.94 -1.45
CA ARG A 105 -9.79 -14.18 -0.34
C ARG A 105 -9.37 -15.38 0.50
N THR A 106 -8.98 -16.48 -0.14
CA THR A 106 -8.46 -17.66 0.57
C THR A 106 -7.20 -17.32 1.33
N TRP A 107 -6.24 -16.65 0.69
CA TRP A 107 -4.98 -16.22 1.32
C TRP A 107 -5.20 -15.36 2.57
N VAL A 108 -6.19 -14.44 2.50
CA VAL A 108 -6.56 -13.58 3.64
C VAL A 108 -7.16 -14.42 4.76
N LEU A 109 -8.13 -15.29 4.48
CA LEU A 109 -8.81 -16.10 5.50
C LEU A 109 -7.86 -17.02 6.28
N GLU A 110 -6.75 -17.46 5.69
CA GLU A 110 -5.74 -18.25 6.39
C GLU A 110 -4.89 -17.46 7.40
N ARG A 111 -4.98 -16.12 7.39
CA ARG A 111 -4.12 -15.21 8.17
C ARG A 111 -4.87 -14.36 9.20
N VAL A 112 -6.20 -14.41 9.23
CA VAL A 112 -7.04 -13.64 10.18
C VAL A 112 -7.63 -14.55 11.25
#